data_AF-A0A0C1RU41-F1
#
_entry.id   AF-A0A0C1RU41-F1
#
_cell.length_a   1.000
_cell.length_b   1.000
_cell.length_c   1.000
_cell.angle_alpha   90.00
_cell.angle_beta   90.00
_cell.angle_gamma   90.00
#
_symmetry.space_group_name_H-M   'P 1'
#
loop_
_entity.id
_entity.type
_entity.pdbx_description
1 polymer ?
#
loop_
_entity_poly.entity_id
_entity_poly.type
_entity_poly.pdbx_seq_one_letter_code
_entity_poly.pdbx_strand_id
1 'polypeptide(L)'
;MLFGKIKSIPLPQIVRMIGVKSGVLEIKSPENKLYRFRFSRRQFLGAEKQDIPIGDTFELKSILLELSQKEESFFIFKEIEQQEDNVSFSLPAVQLIIASLHALRAMYQKNLPIFFPDPETVFLSTGNDPSWIGSEFFSFWIEAEPFFSKGSSAKELAKNLPIELEDILFYIYTLRLLNMIKTASKKRTFYLPISDRSDLNSIENTHAILNIGPDSAATGSNPPPLPYESSTTAIQIYHSDQQDIKKGLLRRLIYGFKNFFRKMYE
;
A
#
# COMPACT_ATOMS: atom_id res chain seq x y z
N MET A 1 -26.90 -5.36 1.32
CA MET A 1 -26.92 -5.86 -0.07
C MET A 1 -26.01 -5.00 -0.92
N LEU A 2 -25.14 -5.60 -1.73
CA LEU A 2 -24.23 -4.89 -2.64
C LEU A 2 -24.56 -5.31 -4.08
N PHE A 3 -24.70 -4.38 -5.03
CA PHE A 3 -25.05 -4.70 -6.41
C PHE A 3 -24.46 -3.67 -7.39
N GLY A 4 -24.36 -4.03 -8.67
CA GLY A 4 -23.85 -3.14 -9.70
C GLY A 4 -23.49 -3.86 -11.01
N LYS A 5 -22.70 -3.18 -11.86
CA LYS A 5 -22.14 -3.74 -13.10
C LYS A 5 -20.67 -4.10 -12.91
N ILE A 6 -20.24 -5.21 -13.52
CA ILE A 6 -18.83 -5.67 -13.50
C ILE A 6 -17.89 -4.65 -14.15
N LYS A 7 -18.34 -3.96 -15.21
CA LYS A 7 -17.59 -2.87 -15.86
C LYS A 7 -17.16 -1.76 -14.89
N SER A 8 -18.04 -1.42 -13.95
CA SER A 8 -17.83 -0.31 -13.01
C SER A 8 -17.06 -0.76 -11.78
N ILE A 9 -17.32 -1.98 -11.30
CA ILE A 9 -16.66 -2.56 -10.14
C ILE A 9 -16.25 -3.98 -10.53
N PRO A 10 -14.97 -4.19 -10.90
CA PRO A 10 -14.51 -5.50 -11.35
C PRO A 10 -14.47 -6.50 -10.19
N LEU A 11 -14.50 -7.79 -10.52
CA LEU A 11 -14.59 -8.89 -9.56
C LEU A 11 -13.60 -8.81 -8.37
N PRO A 12 -12.30 -8.54 -8.54
CA PRO A 12 -11.38 -8.44 -7.40
C PRO A 12 -11.78 -7.34 -6.41
N GLN A 13 -12.33 -6.23 -6.91
CA GLN A 13 -12.82 -5.14 -6.07
C GLN A 13 -14.11 -5.52 -5.34
N ILE A 14 -15.02 -6.26 -5.99
CA ILE A 14 -16.21 -6.82 -5.34
C ILE A 14 -15.81 -7.74 -4.19
N VAL A 15 -14.90 -8.68 -4.43
CA VAL A 15 -14.41 -9.62 -3.40
C VAL A 15 -13.78 -8.87 -2.23
N ARG A 16 -12.99 -7.83 -2.50
CA ARG A 16 -12.46 -6.95 -1.46
C ARG A 16 -13.56 -6.25 -0.65
N MET A 17 -14.63 -5.78 -1.31
CA MET A 17 -15.76 -5.11 -0.65
C MET A 17 -16.59 -6.06 0.21
N ILE A 18 -16.69 -7.35 -0.17
CA ILE A 18 -17.30 -8.40 0.67
C ILE A 18 -16.51 -8.53 1.98
N GLY A 19 -15.18 -8.54 1.92
CA GLY A 19 -14.31 -8.49 3.09
C GLY A 19 -14.52 -9.67 4.03
N VAL A 20 -14.98 -9.40 5.26
CA VAL A 20 -15.24 -10.43 6.30
C VAL A 20 -16.63 -11.04 6.22
N LYS A 21 -17.50 -10.56 5.34
CA LYS A 21 -18.89 -10.99 5.26
C LYS A 21 -19.00 -12.40 4.70
N SER A 22 -20.05 -13.09 5.11
CA SER A 22 -20.47 -14.38 4.54
C SER A 22 -21.66 -14.17 3.61
N GLY A 23 -21.73 -14.93 2.53
CA GLY A 23 -22.84 -14.83 1.59
C GLY A 23 -22.52 -15.35 0.20
N VAL A 24 -23.41 -15.01 -0.73
CA VAL A 24 -23.34 -15.45 -2.12
C VAL A 24 -23.27 -14.24 -3.04
N LEU A 25 -22.25 -14.20 -3.89
CA LEU A 25 -22.15 -13.28 -5.01
C LEU A 25 -22.72 -13.95 -6.26
N GLU A 26 -23.85 -13.44 -6.72
CA GLU A 26 -24.48 -13.83 -7.98
C GLU A 26 -24.01 -12.86 -9.08
N ILE A 27 -23.55 -13.40 -10.21
CA ILE A 27 -23.20 -12.62 -11.39
C ILE A 27 -24.01 -13.15 -12.56
N LYS A 28 -24.80 -12.27 -13.18
CA LYS A 28 -25.62 -12.58 -14.34
C LYS A 28 -25.00 -11.96 -15.58
N SER A 29 -24.61 -12.79 -16.54
CA SER A 29 -24.05 -12.32 -17.80
C SER A 29 -25.13 -11.86 -18.79
N PRO A 30 -24.76 -11.11 -19.85
CA PRO A 30 -25.68 -10.70 -20.90
C PRO A 30 -26.35 -11.88 -21.61
N GLU A 31 -25.66 -13.01 -21.73
CA GLU A 31 -26.20 -14.25 -22.31
C GLU A 31 -27.05 -15.06 -21.31
N ASN A 32 -27.52 -14.42 -20.24
CA ASN A 32 -28.38 -15.01 -19.22
C ASN A 32 -27.72 -16.21 -18.47
N LYS A 33 -26.38 -16.32 -18.49
CA LYS A 33 -25.65 -17.28 -17.66
C LYS A 33 -25.54 -16.74 -16.24
N LEU A 34 -25.80 -17.59 -15.26
CA LEU A 34 -25.69 -17.28 -13.84
C LEU A 34 -24.44 -17.93 -13.26
N TYR A 35 -23.63 -17.13 -12.59
CA TYR A 35 -22.49 -17.56 -11.81
C TYR A 35 -22.75 -17.28 -10.34
N ARG A 36 -22.40 -18.19 -9.45
CA ARG A 36 -22.45 -17.97 -8.01
C ARG A 36 -21.09 -18.20 -7.39
N PHE A 37 -20.67 -17.31 -6.51
CA PHE A 37 -19.45 -17.46 -5.72
C PHE A 37 -19.84 -17.40 -4.24
N ARG A 38 -19.48 -18.43 -3.49
CA ARG A 38 -19.81 -18.55 -2.06
C ARG A 38 -18.63 -18.06 -1.22
N PHE A 39 -18.93 -17.28 -0.19
CA PHE A 39 -17.94 -16.72 0.73
C PHE A 39 -18.35 -16.95 2.18
N SER A 40 -17.37 -17.20 3.04
CA SER A 40 -17.55 -17.19 4.50
C SER A 40 -16.31 -16.63 5.19
N ARG A 41 -16.46 -15.58 6.00
CA ARG A 41 -15.39 -15.07 6.88
C ARG A 41 -14.01 -14.94 6.21
N ARG A 42 -13.93 -14.24 5.07
CA ARG A 42 -12.72 -14.09 4.22
C ARG A 42 -12.25 -15.35 3.48
N GLN A 43 -13.01 -16.44 3.51
CA GLN A 43 -12.78 -17.62 2.68
C GLN A 43 -13.68 -17.58 1.46
N PHE A 44 -13.13 -18.05 0.35
CA PHE A 44 -13.86 -18.46 -0.84
C PHE A 44 -14.17 -19.95 -0.71
N LEU A 45 -15.46 -20.27 -0.73
CA LEU A 45 -16.03 -21.61 -0.49
C LEU A 45 -16.27 -22.40 -1.78
N GLY A 46 -16.14 -21.72 -2.92
CA GLY A 46 -16.31 -22.28 -4.24
C GLY A 46 -17.32 -21.51 -5.09
N ALA A 47 -17.51 -22.00 -6.30
CA ALA A 47 -18.35 -21.33 -7.27
C ALA A 47 -19.13 -22.33 -8.13
N GLU A 48 -20.19 -21.82 -8.74
CA GLU A 48 -21.13 -22.56 -9.58
C GLU A 48 -21.38 -21.80 -10.87
N LYS A 49 -21.63 -22.54 -11.95
CA LYS A 49 -22.11 -22.03 -13.23
C LYS A 49 -23.41 -22.73 -13.58
N GLN A 50 -24.50 -21.98 -13.67
CA GLN A 50 -25.84 -22.52 -13.96
C GLN A 50 -26.20 -23.70 -13.04
N ASP A 51 -26.03 -23.51 -11.72
CA ASP A 51 -26.29 -24.53 -10.69
C ASP A 51 -25.38 -25.77 -10.73
N ILE A 52 -24.35 -25.77 -11.59
CA ILE A 52 -23.33 -26.82 -11.64
C ILE A 52 -22.11 -26.37 -10.82
N PRO A 53 -21.69 -27.12 -9.79
CA PRO A 53 -20.51 -26.77 -9.01
C PRO A 53 -19.25 -26.91 -9.85
N ILE A 54 -18.36 -25.93 -9.74
CA ILE A 54 -17.05 -25.95 -10.38
C ILE A 54 -16.16 -26.91 -9.58
N GLY A 55 -15.61 -27.91 -10.25
CA GLY A 55 -14.89 -29.01 -9.61
C GLY A 55 -13.38 -28.80 -9.49
N ASP A 56 -12.80 -27.94 -10.34
CA ASP A 56 -11.35 -27.78 -10.40
C ASP A 56 -10.89 -26.33 -10.68
N THR A 57 -9.58 -26.12 -10.48
CA THR A 57 -8.95 -24.80 -10.62
C THR A 57 -8.86 -24.31 -12.07
N PHE A 58 -8.85 -25.20 -13.05
CA PHE A 58 -8.79 -24.83 -14.47
C PHE A 58 -10.12 -24.26 -14.93
N GLU A 59 -11.23 -24.89 -14.54
CA GLU A 59 -12.57 -24.41 -14.80
C GLU A 59 -12.83 -23.09 -14.07
N LEU A 60 -12.40 -22.96 -12.80
CA LEU A 60 -12.47 -21.69 -12.08
C LEU A 60 -11.71 -20.59 -12.83
N LYS A 61 -10.48 -20.84 -13.28
CA LYS A 61 -9.69 -19.89 -14.07
C LYS A 61 -10.39 -19.51 -15.37
N SER A 62 -11.00 -20.47 -16.07
CA SER A 62 -11.78 -20.23 -17.29
C SER A 62 -12.96 -19.30 -17.04
N ILE A 63 -13.69 -19.50 -15.94
CA ILE A 63 -14.84 -18.66 -15.56
C ILE A 63 -14.40 -17.25 -15.16
N LEU A 64 -13.30 -17.10 -14.42
CA LEU A 64 -12.75 -15.79 -14.11
C LEU A 64 -12.35 -15.01 -15.38
N LEU A 65 -11.77 -15.71 -16.36
CA LEU A 65 -11.46 -15.12 -17.67
C LEU A 65 -12.74 -14.77 -18.45
N GLU A 66 -13.73 -15.67 -18.51
CA GLU A 66 -15.03 -15.42 -19.15
C GLU A 66 -15.71 -14.17 -18.55
N LEU A 67 -15.73 -14.04 -17.21
CA LEU A 67 -16.33 -12.90 -16.53
C LEU A 67 -15.56 -11.59 -16.75
N SER A 68 -14.22 -11.65 -16.84
CA SER A 68 -13.39 -10.47 -17.14
C SER A 68 -13.68 -9.87 -18.52
N GLN A 69 -14.21 -10.67 -19.45
CA GLN A 69 -14.56 -10.26 -20.80
C GLN A 69 -15.99 -9.72 -20.92
N LYS A 70 -16.84 -9.98 -19.93
CA LYS A 70 -18.28 -9.65 -19.97
C LYS A 70 -18.59 -8.44 -19.10
N GLU A 71 -18.13 -7.29 -19.55
CA GLU A 71 -18.26 -6.00 -18.85
C GLU A 71 -19.71 -5.66 -18.45
N GLU A 72 -20.68 -5.99 -19.31
CA GLU A 72 -22.10 -5.72 -19.07
C GLU A 72 -22.78 -6.70 -18.11
N SER A 73 -22.04 -7.61 -17.48
CA SER A 73 -22.58 -8.49 -16.45
C SER A 73 -23.00 -7.68 -15.21
N PHE A 74 -24.12 -8.08 -14.61
CA PHE A 74 -24.61 -7.51 -13.36
C PHE A 74 -24.28 -8.42 -12.20
N PHE A 75 -23.99 -7.85 -11.05
CA PHE A 75 -23.73 -8.62 -9.84
C PHE A 75 -24.63 -8.19 -8.69
N ILE A 76 -24.93 -9.15 -7.82
CA ILE A 76 -25.65 -8.97 -6.57
C ILE A 76 -24.98 -9.84 -5.51
N PHE A 77 -24.59 -9.24 -4.39
CA PHE A 77 -24.15 -9.95 -3.20
C PHE A 77 -25.26 -9.94 -2.14
N LYS A 78 -25.65 -11.15 -1.74
CA LYS A 78 -26.60 -11.42 -0.66
C LYS A 78 -25.83 -11.92 0.54
N GLU A 79 -25.90 -11.16 1.63
CA GLU A 79 -25.30 -11.53 2.90
C GLU A 79 -26.18 -12.58 3.57
N ILE A 80 -25.64 -13.79 3.70
CA ILE A 80 -26.34 -14.97 4.21
C ILE A 80 -25.27 -15.79 4.94
N GLU A 81 -25.60 -16.35 6.09
CA GLU A 81 -24.69 -17.30 6.73
C GLU A 81 -24.47 -18.50 5.79
N GLN A 82 -23.20 -18.82 5.55
CA GLN A 82 -22.80 -19.97 4.76
C GLN A 82 -22.20 -20.98 5.73
N GLN A 83 -22.76 -22.18 5.76
CA GLN A 83 -22.11 -23.31 6.41
C GLN A 83 -20.94 -23.74 5.53
N GLU A 84 -19.87 -24.19 6.16
CA GLU A 84 -18.67 -24.69 5.47
C GLU A 84 -18.87 -26.13 4.95
N ASP A 85 -20.08 -26.66 5.04
CA ASP A 85 -20.44 -27.98 4.54
C ASP A 85 -20.62 -27.96 3.01
N ASN A 86 -20.11 -28.98 2.30
CA ASN A 86 -20.10 -29.07 0.83
C ASN A 86 -19.40 -27.89 0.11
N VAL A 87 -18.13 -27.67 0.46
CA VAL A 87 -17.22 -26.74 -0.21
C VAL A 87 -16.44 -27.43 -1.34
N SER A 88 -16.46 -26.83 -2.53
CA SER A 88 -15.58 -27.27 -3.64
C SER A 88 -14.16 -26.71 -3.49
N PHE A 89 -14.04 -25.54 -2.87
CA PHE A 89 -12.78 -24.86 -2.59
C PHE A 89 -12.83 -24.29 -1.19
N SER A 90 -11.75 -24.37 -0.42
CA SER A 90 -11.61 -23.62 0.82
C SER A 90 -10.30 -22.85 0.76
N LEU A 91 -10.37 -21.64 0.23
CA LEU A 91 -9.21 -20.81 -0.07
C LEU A 91 -9.40 -19.40 0.50
N PRO A 92 -8.35 -18.74 0.99
CA PRO A 92 -8.44 -17.33 1.34
C PRO A 92 -8.98 -16.51 0.16
N ALA A 93 -9.99 -15.66 0.39
CA ALA A 93 -10.60 -14.83 -0.65
C ALA A 93 -9.59 -13.93 -1.37
N VAL A 94 -8.47 -13.62 -0.72
CA VAL A 94 -7.34 -12.90 -1.34
C VAL A 94 -6.70 -13.66 -2.51
N GLN A 95 -6.72 -15.00 -2.50
CA GLN A 95 -6.26 -15.80 -3.63
C GLN A 95 -7.22 -15.68 -4.81
N LEU A 96 -8.53 -15.55 -4.56
CA LEU A 96 -9.51 -15.26 -5.61
C LEU A 96 -9.30 -13.85 -6.21
N ILE A 97 -8.94 -12.87 -5.37
CA ILE A 97 -8.56 -11.52 -5.82
C ILE A 97 -7.37 -11.60 -6.78
N ILE A 98 -6.29 -12.30 -6.39
CA ILE A 98 -5.10 -12.46 -7.24
C ILE A 98 -5.45 -13.18 -8.55
N ALA A 99 -6.17 -14.31 -8.48
CA ALA A 99 -6.56 -15.06 -9.66
C ALA A 99 -7.39 -14.20 -10.64
N SER A 100 -8.30 -13.38 -10.11
CA SER A 100 -9.12 -12.45 -10.89
C SER A 100 -8.29 -11.32 -11.51
N LEU A 101 -7.25 -10.83 -10.82
CA LEU A 101 -6.34 -9.79 -11.34
C LEU A 101 -5.53 -10.27 -12.55
N HIS A 102 -5.09 -11.53 -12.55
CA HIS A 102 -4.43 -12.12 -13.71
C HIS A 102 -5.32 -12.13 -14.95
N ALA A 103 -6.62 -12.43 -14.79
CA ALA A 103 -7.57 -12.37 -15.89
C ALA A 103 -7.77 -10.92 -16.41
N LEU A 104 -7.86 -9.95 -15.51
CA LEU A 104 -8.03 -8.53 -15.88
C LEU A 104 -6.82 -7.95 -16.61
N ARG A 105 -5.60 -8.34 -16.23
CA ARG A 105 -4.39 -7.79 -16.84
C ARG A 105 -4.37 -7.97 -18.35
N ALA A 106 -4.76 -9.14 -18.83
CA ALA A 106 -4.80 -9.46 -20.25
C ALA A 106 -5.75 -8.52 -21.05
N MET A 107 -6.80 -8.01 -20.39
CA MET A 107 -7.80 -7.15 -21.02
C MET A 107 -7.38 -5.68 -21.04
N TYR A 108 -6.74 -5.21 -19.98
CA TYR A 108 -6.55 -3.77 -19.73
C TYR A 108 -5.14 -3.24 -20.00
N GLN A 109 -4.25 -4.06 -20.56
CA GLN A 109 -2.97 -3.58 -21.11
C GLN A 109 -3.14 -2.54 -22.23
N LYS A 110 -4.31 -2.46 -22.89
CA LYS A 110 -4.53 -1.59 -24.05
C LYS A 110 -5.48 -0.42 -23.80
N ASN A 111 -6.25 -0.46 -22.71
CA ASN A 111 -7.27 0.53 -22.40
C ASN A 111 -7.23 0.87 -20.91
N LEU A 112 -7.16 2.17 -20.58
CA LEU A 112 -7.24 2.67 -19.22
C LEU A 112 -8.68 2.49 -18.66
N PRO A 113 -8.89 1.58 -17.71
CA PRO A 113 -10.21 1.33 -17.15
C PRO A 113 -10.62 2.43 -16.19
N ILE A 114 -11.92 2.68 -16.08
CA ILE A 114 -12.49 3.71 -15.20
C ILE A 114 -12.19 3.49 -13.71
N PHE A 115 -11.88 2.24 -13.31
CA PHE A 115 -11.59 1.88 -11.93
C PHE A 115 -10.11 2.01 -11.55
N PHE A 116 -9.23 2.32 -12.50
CA PHE A 116 -7.85 2.68 -12.16
C PHE A 116 -7.81 4.01 -11.40
N PRO A 117 -6.86 4.16 -10.46
CA PRO A 117 -6.70 5.42 -9.76
C PRO A 117 -6.28 6.53 -10.73
N ASP A 118 -6.62 7.77 -10.41
CA ASP A 118 -6.10 8.94 -11.12
C ASP A 118 -4.55 8.92 -11.04
N PRO A 119 -3.82 9.09 -12.17
CA PRO A 119 -2.36 9.05 -12.20
C PRO A 119 -1.64 10.02 -11.24
N GLU A 120 -2.30 11.10 -10.85
CA GLU A 120 -1.79 12.11 -9.90
C GLU A 120 -2.11 11.76 -8.44
N THR A 121 -2.89 10.70 -8.18
CA THR A 121 -3.19 10.27 -6.81
C THR A 121 -1.92 9.82 -6.12
N VAL A 122 -1.62 10.43 -4.97
CA VAL A 122 -0.44 10.08 -4.16
C VAL A 122 -0.75 8.92 -3.22
N PHE A 123 0.12 7.92 -3.22
CA PHE A 123 0.02 6.72 -2.39
C PHE A 123 1.19 6.58 -1.44
N LEU A 124 0.92 6.03 -0.25
CA LEU A 124 1.89 5.69 0.79
C LEU A 124 1.90 4.19 1.04
N SER A 125 3.09 3.63 1.30
CA SER A 125 3.25 2.26 1.76
C SER A 125 2.55 2.03 3.10
N THR A 126 1.97 0.85 3.30
CA THR A 126 1.42 0.41 4.59
C THR A 126 2.42 -0.38 5.43
N GLY A 127 3.58 -0.74 4.88
CA GLY A 127 4.61 -1.56 5.52
C GLY A 127 4.37 -3.07 5.42
N ASN A 128 3.31 -3.51 4.74
CA ASN A 128 3.03 -4.91 4.48
C ASN A 128 4.00 -5.49 3.42
N ASP A 129 4.31 -6.78 3.52
CA ASP A 129 5.15 -7.49 2.57
C ASP A 129 4.31 -8.10 1.42
N PRO A 130 4.56 -7.71 0.14
CA PRO A 130 3.87 -8.26 -1.02
C PRO A 130 4.55 -9.49 -1.65
N SER A 131 5.56 -10.09 -1.01
CA SER A 131 6.31 -11.24 -1.54
C SER A 131 5.45 -12.45 -1.98
N TRP A 132 4.26 -12.62 -1.39
CA TRP A 132 3.31 -13.70 -1.68
C TRP A 132 2.40 -13.45 -2.90
N ILE A 133 2.39 -12.24 -3.46
CA ILE A 133 1.51 -11.89 -4.60
C ILE A 133 2.02 -12.52 -5.91
N GLY A 134 3.34 -12.63 -6.06
CA GLY A 134 4.01 -13.16 -7.24
C GLY A 134 5.34 -12.47 -7.53
N SER A 135 6.21 -13.13 -8.28
CA SER A 135 7.58 -12.66 -8.56
C SER A 135 7.64 -11.33 -9.31
N GLU A 136 6.73 -11.12 -10.24
CA GLU A 136 6.66 -9.90 -11.03
C GLU A 136 6.23 -8.69 -10.19
N PHE A 137 5.16 -8.83 -9.41
CA PHE A 137 4.73 -7.81 -8.46
C PHE A 137 5.80 -7.51 -7.42
N PHE A 138 6.51 -8.54 -6.95
CA PHE A 138 7.59 -8.37 -6.00
C PHE A 138 8.77 -7.59 -6.61
N SER A 139 9.09 -7.84 -7.88
CA SER A 139 10.13 -7.10 -8.61
C SER A 139 9.76 -5.62 -8.74
N PHE A 140 8.52 -5.31 -9.14
CA PHE A 140 8.00 -3.94 -9.14
C PHE A 140 8.08 -3.30 -7.75
N TRP A 141 7.65 -4.02 -6.71
CA TRP A 141 7.61 -3.50 -5.36
C TRP A 141 9.00 -3.12 -4.83
N ILE A 142 10.03 -3.94 -5.09
CA ILE A 142 11.41 -3.64 -4.67
C ILE A 142 11.85 -2.27 -5.20
N GLU A 143 11.49 -1.95 -6.44
CA GLU A 143 11.87 -0.68 -7.09
C GLU A 143 10.96 0.48 -6.65
N ALA A 144 9.67 0.23 -6.46
CA ALA A 144 8.67 1.27 -6.16
C ALA A 144 8.54 1.59 -4.65
N GLU A 145 8.88 0.68 -3.74
CA GLU A 145 8.71 0.85 -2.28
C GLU A 145 9.41 2.09 -1.70
N PRO A 146 10.64 2.47 -2.13
CA PRO A 146 11.27 3.71 -1.67
C PRO A 146 10.46 4.98 -2.03
N PHE A 147 9.75 4.95 -3.16
CA PHE A 147 8.88 6.05 -3.59
C PHE A 147 7.59 6.08 -2.77
N PHE A 148 6.93 4.93 -2.59
CA PHE A 148 5.74 4.83 -1.74
C PHE A 148 6.03 5.14 -0.26
N SER A 149 7.26 4.96 0.21
CA SER A 149 7.65 5.34 1.57
C SER A 149 7.64 6.86 1.78
N LYS A 150 7.88 7.64 0.73
CA LYS A 150 7.85 9.11 0.74
C LYS A 150 6.52 9.71 0.31
N GLY A 151 5.67 8.89 -0.32
CA GLY A 151 4.45 9.33 -0.97
C GLY A 151 4.74 9.60 -2.44
N SER A 152 4.14 8.82 -3.33
CA SER A 152 4.34 9.02 -4.77
C SER A 152 3.10 8.67 -5.58
N SER A 153 2.97 9.31 -6.74
CA SER A 153 1.91 9.07 -7.71
C SER A 153 2.35 8.14 -8.85
N ALA A 154 1.40 7.65 -9.65
CA ALA A 154 1.71 6.81 -10.81
C ALA A 154 2.58 7.58 -11.83
N LYS A 155 2.27 8.86 -12.03
CA LYS A 155 3.00 9.74 -12.96
C LYS A 155 4.43 10.02 -12.50
N GLU A 156 4.66 10.13 -11.20
CA GLU A 156 6.01 10.24 -10.65
C GLU A 156 6.79 8.94 -10.83
N LEU A 157 6.18 7.79 -10.56
CA LEU A 157 6.81 6.49 -10.78
C LEU A 157 7.19 6.29 -12.26
N ALA A 158 6.30 6.65 -13.20
CA ALA A 158 6.55 6.51 -14.64
C ALA A 158 7.73 7.37 -15.15
N LYS A 159 8.08 8.44 -14.43
CA LYS A 159 9.27 9.26 -14.74
C LYS A 159 10.57 8.66 -14.20
N ASN A 160 10.50 7.86 -13.16
CA ASN A 160 11.67 7.37 -12.41
C ASN A 160 11.94 5.88 -12.62
N LEU A 161 10.95 5.11 -13.07
CA LEU A 161 11.04 3.69 -13.34
C LEU A 161 10.91 3.43 -14.85
N PRO A 162 11.64 2.45 -15.42
CA PRO A 162 11.52 2.06 -16.82
C PRO A 162 10.29 1.17 -17.05
N ILE A 163 9.11 1.63 -16.63
CA ILE A 163 7.84 0.89 -16.70
C ILE A 163 6.78 1.85 -17.25
N GLU A 164 5.94 1.35 -18.14
CA GLU A 164 4.85 2.12 -18.75
C GLU A 164 3.81 2.56 -17.69
N LEU A 165 3.16 3.70 -17.93
CA LEU A 165 2.22 4.28 -16.96
C LEU A 165 1.02 3.34 -16.72
N GLU A 166 0.57 2.67 -17.77
CA GLU A 166 -0.55 1.73 -17.76
C GLU A 166 -0.25 0.53 -16.84
N ASP A 167 0.95 -0.03 -16.95
CA ASP A 167 1.42 -1.12 -16.09
C ASP A 167 1.57 -0.64 -14.63
N ILE A 168 2.13 0.57 -14.42
CA ILE A 168 2.22 1.17 -13.09
C ILE A 168 0.83 1.35 -12.46
N LEU A 169 -0.16 1.81 -13.22
CA LEU A 169 -1.53 1.96 -12.75
C LEU A 169 -2.17 0.62 -12.38
N PHE A 170 -1.92 -0.43 -13.16
CA PHE A 170 -2.33 -1.79 -12.83
C PHE A 170 -1.67 -2.29 -11.54
N TYR A 171 -0.37 -2.06 -11.37
CA TYR A 171 0.36 -2.43 -10.15
C TYR A 171 -0.17 -1.68 -8.93
N ILE A 172 -0.37 -0.36 -9.03
CA ILE A 172 -0.94 0.47 -7.96
C ILE A 172 -2.35 -0.01 -7.61
N TYR A 173 -3.19 -0.27 -8.60
CA TYR A 173 -4.54 -0.79 -8.39
C TYR A 173 -4.50 -2.10 -7.59
N THR A 174 -3.64 -3.03 -7.98
CA THR A 174 -3.45 -4.31 -7.29
C THR A 174 -2.97 -4.11 -5.85
N LEU A 175 -1.90 -3.33 -5.65
CA LEU A 175 -1.34 -3.06 -4.33
C LEU A 175 -2.36 -2.39 -3.40
N ARG A 176 -3.21 -1.48 -3.93
CA ARG A 176 -4.29 -0.85 -3.18
C ARG A 176 -5.37 -1.84 -2.78
N LEU A 177 -5.77 -2.73 -3.69
CA LEU A 177 -6.74 -3.79 -3.39
C LEU A 177 -6.25 -4.67 -2.24
N LEU A 178 -4.97 -5.02 -2.26
CA LEU A 178 -4.32 -5.89 -1.28
C LEU A 178 -3.83 -5.14 -0.03
N ASN A 179 -4.17 -3.85 0.10
CA ASN A 179 -3.84 -3.00 1.25
C ASN A 179 -2.33 -2.88 1.52
N MET A 180 -1.51 -2.95 0.46
CA MET A 180 -0.06 -2.72 0.49
C MET A 180 0.28 -1.23 0.41
N ILE A 181 -0.61 -0.47 -0.22
CA ILE A 181 -0.54 0.99 -0.28
C ILE A 181 -1.89 1.61 0.08
N LYS A 182 -1.86 2.83 0.57
CA LYS A 182 -3.03 3.65 0.90
C LYS A 182 -2.90 5.03 0.29
N THR A 183 -4.00 5.67 -0.06
CA THR A 183 -4.00 7.07 -0.50
C THR A 183 -3.45 7.96 0.61
N ALA A 184 -2.52 8.85 0.29
CA ALA A 184 -2.09 9.90 1.21
C ALA A 184 -3.30 10.81 1.50
N SER A 185 -3.70 10.99 2.76
CA SER A 185 -4.72 11.98 3.07
C SER A 185 -4.14 13.37 2.78
N LYS A 186 -4.93 14.22 2.14
CA LYS A 186 -4.56 15.59 1.74
C LYS A 186 -4.44 16.49 2.98
N LYS A 187 -3.42 16.26 3.81
CA LYS A 187 -2.97 17.18 4.86
C LYS A 187 -1.48 16.96 5.14
N ARG A 188 -0.66 17.47 4.24
CA ARG A 188 0.70 17.90 4.58
C ARG A 188 0.89 19.29 4.01
N THR A 189 0.77 20.28 4.90
CA THR A 189 1.44 21.57 4.75
C THR A 189 2.92 21.25 4.73
N PHE A 190 3.58 21.46 3.60
CA PHE A 190 5.03 21.46 3.55
C PHE A 190 5.50 22.71 4.29
N TYR A 191 5.99 22.54 5.52
CA TYR A 191 6.92 23.53 6.06
C TYR A 191 8.26 23.25 5.38
N LEU A 192 8.56 24.03 4.36
CA LEU A 192 9.95 24.19 3.94
C LEU A 192 10.70 24.76 5.15
N PRO A 193 11.89 24.25 5.50
CA PRO A 193 12.76 24.98 6.40
C PRO A 193 13.15 26.26 5.65
N ILE A 194 12.45 27.35 5.94
CA ILE A 194 12.97 28.68 5.68
C ILE A 194 14.14 28.79 6.65
N SER A 195 15.35 28.55 6.15
CA SER A 195 16.54 29.02 6.85
C SER A 195 16.38 30.53 6.98
N ASP A 196 16.04 31.01 8.16
CA ASP A 196 16.16 32.42 8.52
C ASP A 196 17.64 32.77 8.42
N ARG A 197 18.08 33.18 7.23
CA ARG A 197 19.30 33.97 7.06
C ARG A 197 18.95 35.39 7.44
N SER A 198 18.91 35.63 8.74
CA SER A 198 18.81 36.96 9.34
C SER A 198 19.92 37.18 10.36
N ASP A 199 21.16 36.75 10.05
CA ASP A 199 22.35 37.09 10.83
C ASP A 199 23.50 37.50 9.88
N LEU A 200 23.24 38.56 9.11
CA LEU A 200 24.29 39.34 8.45
C LEU A 200 23.86 40.80 8.51
N ASN A 201 24.00 41.43 9.68
CA ASN A 201 24.16 42.87 9.87
C ASN A 201 24.45 43.17 11.35
N SER A 202 25.71 43.01 11.76
CA SER A 202 26.29 43.74 12.90
C SER A 202 27.82 43.68 12.82
N ILE A 203 28.35 44.27 11.75
CA ILE A 203 29.71 44.81 11.79
C ILE A 203 29.52 46.31 11.99
N GLU A 204 29.70 46.80 13.21
CA GLU A 204 30.27 48.13 13.43
C GLU A 204 30.66 48.37 14.90
N ASN A 205 31.97 48.62 15.06
CA ASN A 205 32.64 49.48 16.04
C ASN A 205 32.55 49.16 17.54
N THR A 206 33.64 48.56 18.04
CA THR A 206 34.09 48.75 19.42
C THR A 206 35.49 49.36 19.41
N HIS A 207 35.61 50.63 19.78
CA HIS A 207 36.86 51.29 20.13
C HIS A 207 36.67 52.20 21.36
N ALA A 208 37.69 52.19 22.22
CA ALA A 208 37.99 53.03 23.40
C ALA A 208 37.19 52.70 24.70
N ILE A 209 37.75 52.13 25.79
CA ILE A 209 38.95 52.34 26.63
C ILE A 209 38.75 53.33 27.81
N LEU A 210 38.76 52.75 29.02
CA LEU A 210 39.32 53.17 30.35
C LEU A 210 38.86 54.46 31.08
N ASN A 211 38.38 54.31 32.34
CA ASN A 211 39.14 54.56 33.60
C ASN A 211 38.20 54.56 34.84
N ILE A 212 38.39 53.70 35.84
CA ILE A 212 39.14 53.86 37.13
C ILE A 212 38.48 54.79 38.17
N GLY A 213 38.15 54.23 39.34
CA GLY A 213 38.13 54.95 40.63
C GLY A 213 37.29 54.29 41.74
N PRO A 214 37.74 54.19 43.01
CA PRO A 214 37.45 53.05 43.89
C PRO A 214 36.68 53.38 45.20
N ASP A 215 36.37 52.31 45.95
CA ASP A 215 36.37 52.17 47.42
C ASP A 215 35.08 51.70 48.14
N SER A 216 35.33 50.67 48.97
CA SER A 216 34.76 50.35 50.30
C SER A 216 33.49 49.49 50.46
N ALA A 217 33.77 48.21 50.75
CA ALA A 217 33.46 47.47 51.99
C ALA A 217 32.00 47.16 52.44
N ALA A 218 31.78 45.84 52.56
CA ALA A 218 31.21 45.10 53.70
C ALA A 218 29.72 44.65 53.70
N THR A 219 29.59 43.33 53.92
CA THR A 219 28.59 42.58 54.72
C THR A 219 27.14 42.40 54.22
N GLY A 220 26.89 41.22 53.64
CA GLY A 220 26.01 40.17 54.18
C GLY A 220 24.51 40.41 54.35
N SER A 221 23.68 39.70 53.55
CA SER A 221 22.60 38.82 54.04
C SER A 221 21.71 38.27 52.89
N ASN A 222 21.59 36.94 52.85
CA ASN A 222 20.51 36.06 52.36
C ASN A 222 19.76 36.31 51.02
N PRO A 223 19.68 35.29 50.13
CA PRO A 223 18.81 35.32 48.95
C PRO A 223 17.43 34.67 49.21
N PRO A 224 16.36 35.07 48.47
CA PRO A 224 15.11 34.32 48.42
C PRO A 224 15.12 33.23 47.31
N PRO A 225 14.27 32.19 47.40
CA PRO A 225 14.37 30.99 46.58
C PRO A 225 13.60 31.08 45.25
N LEU A 226 14.09 30.38 44.23
CA LEU A 226 13.37 30.03 42.99
C LEU A 226 13.06 28.52 42.95
N PRO A 227 11.97 28.07 42.31
CA PRO A 227 11.50 26.69 42.39
C PRO A 227 12.04 25.77 41.27
N TYR A 228 12.44 24.57 41.70
CA TYR A 228 12.33 23.24 41.06
C TYR A 228 12.61 23.09 39.55
N GLU A 229 13.77 22.49 39.23
CA GLU A 229 13.93 21.60 38.09
C GLU A 229 14.44 20.23 38.57
N SER A 230 13.57 19.22 38.45
CA SER A 230 13.88 17.82 38.69
C SER A 230 14.72 17.29 37.54
N SER A 231 15.98 16.97 37.83
CA SER A 231 16.86 16.27 36.91
C SER A 231 16.83 14.76 37.15
N THR A 232 16.83 14.04 36.03
CA THR A 232 17.41 12.70 35.85
C THR A 232 16.66 11.50 36.43
N THR A 233 15.92 10.80 35.57
CA THR A 233 15.89 9.33 35.58
C THR A 233 16.32 8.84 34.21
N ALA A 234 17.62 8.55 34.08
CA ALA A 234 18.11 7.64 33.06
C ALA A 234 17.78 6.21 33.52
N ILE A 235 17.23 5.38 32.63
CA ILE A 235 17.54 3.94 32.46
C ILE A 235 16.60 3.36 31.38
N GLN A 236 17.25 2.92 30.28
CA GLN A 236 16.95 1.78 29.39
C GLN A 236 15.61 1.85 28.61
N ILE A 237 15.53 1.45 27.35
CA ILE A 237 15.72 0.09 26.82
C ILE A 237 16.17 0.19 25.35
N TYR A 238 17.40 -0.24 25.03
CA TYR A 238 17.75 -0.66 23.66
C TYR A 238 17.42 -2.14 23.54
N HIS A 239 16.31 -2.46 22.88
CA HIS A 239 16.03 -3.83 22.44
C HIS A 239 15.12 -3.82 21.20
N SER A 240 15.65 -3.36 20.06
CA SER A 240 15.07 -3.69 18.75
C SER A 240 16.05 -3.34 17.63
N ASP A 241 17.02 -4.21 17.34
CA ASP A 241 17.83 -4.02 16.12
C ASP A 241 18.31 -5.33 15.47
N GLN A 242 17.56 -6.43 15.61
CA GLN A 242 17.87 -7.68 14.89
C GLN A 242 16.94 -7.98 13.70
N GLN A 243 15.82 -7.26 13.54
CA GLN A 243 14.90 -7.48 12.40
C GLN A 243 15.24 -6.63 11.18
N ASP A 244 15.80 -5.43 11.36
CA ASP A 244 16.16 -4.55 10.25
C ASP A 244 17.45 -4.97 9.54
N ILE A 245 18.40 -5.56 10.28
CA ILE A 245 19.62 -6.14 9.70
C ILE A 245 19.29 -7.30 8.74
N LYS A 246 18.30 -8.14 9.07
CA LYS A 246 17.88 -9.26 8.21
C LYS A 246 17.21 -8.78 6.92
N LYS A 247 16.40 -7.72 6.98
CA LYS A 247 15.76 -7.11 5.80
C LYS A 247 16.79 -6.42 4.89
N GLY A 248 17.79 -5.76 5.48
CA GLY A 248 18.90 -5.14 4.74
C GLY A 248 19.81 -6.17 4.04
N LEU A 249 20.09 -7.30 4.71
CA LEU A 249 20.89 -8.39 4.16
C LEU A 249 20.17 -9.09 2.98
N LEU A 250 18.85 -9.33 3.11
CA LEU A 250 18.05 -9.93 2.05
C LEU A 250 17.98 -9.00 0.82
N ARG A 251 17.80 -7.69 1.03
CA ARG A 251 17.87 -6.69 -0.05
C ARG A 251 19.24 -6.74 -0.75
N ARG A 252 20.34 -6.77 0.00
CA ARG A 252 21.70 -6.85 -0.59
C ARG A 252 21.94 -8.14 -1.37
N LEU A 253 21.43 -9.28 -0.90
CA LEU A 253 21.51 -10.56 -1.62
C LEU A 253 20.73 -10.50 -2.94
N ILE A 254 19.51 -9.98 -2.92
CA ILE A 254 18.67 -9.85 -4.13
C ILE A 254 19.32 -8.94 -5.17
N TYR A 255 19.88 -7.79 -4.76
CA TYR A 255 20.64 -6.91 -5.67
C TYR A 255 21.90 -7.58 -6.22
N GLY A 256 22.59 -8.41 -5.42
CA GLY A 256 23.73 -9.22 -5.86
C GLY A 256 23.36 -10.23 -6.94
N PHE A 257 22.23 -10.94 -6.77
CA PHE A 257 21.75 -11.91 -7.75
C PHE A 257 21.26 -11.25 -9.05
N LYS A 258 20.60 -10.09 -8.99
CA LYS A 258 20.15 -9.37 -10.22
C LYS A 258 21.32 -8.97 -11.12
N ASN A 259 22.45 -8.55 -10.54
CA ASN A 259 23.66 -8.24 -11.31
C ASN A 259 24.42 -9.48 -11.81
N PHE A 260 24.32 -10.62 -11.09
CA PHE A 260 24.92 -11.88 -11.52
C PHE A 260 24.23 -12.43 -12.78
N PHE A 261 22.90 -12.45 -12.81
CA PHE A 261 22.17 -12.92 -14.00
C PHE A 261 22.30 -11.98 -15.20
N ARG A 262 22.41 -10.66 -14.99
CA ARG A 262 22.62 -9.72 -16.09
C ARG A 262 23.97 -9.93 -16.81
N LYS A 263 25.00 -10.41 -16.10
CA LYS A 263 26.32 -10.70 -16.67
C LYS A 263 26.45 -12.06 -17.35
N MET A 264 25.48 -12.96 -17.22
CA MET A 264 25.51 -14.27 -17.89
C MET A 264 24.78 -14.29 -19.25
N TYR A 265 24.12 -13.19 -19.62
CA TYR A 265 23.36 -13.07 -20.86
C TYR A 265 23.82 -11.89 -21.76
N GLU A 266 25.01 -11.34 -21.48
CA GLU A 266 25.83 -10.54 -22.41
C GLU A 266 27.03 -11.38 -22.84
#